data_AF-A0A7C6ANJ7-F1
#
_entry.id   AF-A0A7C6ANJ7-F1
#
_cell.length_a   1.000
_cell.length_b   1.000
_cell.length_c   1.000
_cell.angle_alpha   90.00
_cell.angle_beta   90.00
_cell.angle_gamma   90.00
#
_symmetry.space_group_name_H-M   'P 1'
#
loop_
_entity.id
_entity.type
_entity.pdbx_description
1 polymer ?
#
loop_
_entity_poly.entity_id
_entity_poly.type
_entity_poly.pdbx_seq_one_letter_code
_entity_poly.pdbx_strand_id
1 'polypeptide(L)'
;MSDDVFKGYKGRALALLQQFNVRVWGQARIVTSRGEFNGTVLPRAENDDDMHIVVKVATGYNIGIDVSTIQSMQELGYKEAHYKIPEKEFPINPKNPNVKLFGTGGTIASRLDYRTGAVIPAFSPGELYGAVPELADICNISTEKLFAVFSENMGPEQYKKLA
;
A
#
# COMPACT_ATOMS: atom_id res chain seq x y z
N MET A 1 7.75 9.96 -15.51
CA MET A 1 6.43 9.36 -15.23
C MET A 1 5.81 10.26 -14.19
N SER A 2 4.82 11.07 -14.58
CA SER A 2 4.19 12.04 -13.69
C SER A 2 3.64 11.31 -12.46
N ASP A 3 4.06 11.71 -11.27
CA ASP A 3 3.45 11.26 -10.02
C ASP A 3 1.94 11.51 -10.14
N ASP A 4 1.16 10.44 -10.33
CA ASP A 4 -0.29 10.55 -10.38
C ASP A 4 -0.78 10.89 -8.97
N VAL A 5 -0.87 12.19 -8.69
CA VAL A 5 -1.28 12.75 -7.40
C VAL A 5 -2.72 12.35 -7.04
N PHE A 6 -3.46 11.81 -8.00
CA PHE A 6 -4.84 11.36 -7.85
C PHE A 6 -4.99 9.82 -7.87
N LYS A 7 -3.87 9.06 -7.87
CA LYS A 7 -3.77 7.61 -7.62
C LYS A 7 -5.08 6.80 -7.77
N GLY A 8 -5.47 6.53 -9.02
CA GLY A 8 -6.60 5.65 -9.35
C GLY A 8 -7.97 6.33 -9.53
N TYR A 9 -8.08 7.64 -9.30
CA TYR A 9 -9.29 8.39 -9.65
C TYR A 9 -9.37 8.65 -11.17
N LYS A 10 -10.59 8.56 -11.71
CA LYS A 10 -10.91 8.85 -13.12
C LYS A 10 -12.25 9.59 -13.22
N GLY A 11 -12.60 10.03 -14.43
CA GLY A 11 -13.92 10.58 -14.74
C GLY A 11 -14.35 11.74 -13.83
N ARG A 12 -15.60 11.68 -13.33
CA ARG A 12 -16.17 12.77 -12.53
C ARG A 12 -15.46 13.00 -11.19
N ALA A 13 -15.10 11.94 -10.48
CA ALA A 13 -14.38 12.04 -9.22
C ALA A 13 -13.01 12.72 -9.40
N LEU A 14 -12.28 12.40 -10.45
CA LEU A 14 -11.00 13.06 -10.78
C LEU A 14 -11.20 14.55 -11.07
N ALA A 15 -12.17 14.89 -11.92
CA ALA A 15 -12.44 16.28 -12.26
C ALA A 15 -12.81 17.12 -11.03
N LEU A 16 -13.56 16.53 -10.10
CA LEU A 16 -13.95 17.21 -8.85
C LEU A 16 -12.75 17.42 -7.91
N LEU A 17 -11.89 16.41 -7.75
CA LEU A 17 -10.66 16.53 -6.96
C LEU A 17 -9.73 17.61 -7.53
N GLN A 18 -9.61 17.67 -8.87
CA GLN A 18 -8.84 18.70 -9.56
C GLN A 18 -9.44 20.09 -9.40
N GLN A 19 -10.77 20.21 -9.54
CA GLN A 19 -11.50 21.47 -9.38
C GLN A 19 -11.26 22.11 -8.00
N PHE A 20 -11.26 21.30 -6.94
CA PHE A 20 -11.03 21.77 -5.58
C PHE A 20 -9.56 21.67 -5.14
N ASN A 21 -8.66 21.23 -6.03
CA ASN A 21 -7.24 21.02 -5.76
C ASN A 21 -6.98 20.16 -4.50
N VAL A 22 -7.76 19.10 -4.33
CA VAL A 22 -7.63 18.15 -3.22
C VAL A 22 -6.97 16.87 -3.71
N ARG A 23 -5.86 16.49 -3.08
CA ARG A 23 -5.01 15.39 -3.53
C ARG A 23 -5.27 14.11 -2.75
N VAL A 24 -4.87 12.96 -3.32
CA VAL A 24 -4.77 11.72 -2.53
C VAL A 24 -3.74 11.94 -1.42
N TRP A 25 -4.04 11.44 -0.21
CA TRP A 25 -3.33 11.72 1.05
C TRP A 25 -3.52 13.14 1.61
N GLY A 26 -4.29 13.99 0.93
CA GLY A 26 -4.76 15.26 1.46
C GLY A 26 -5.77 15.04 2.59
N GLN A 27 -5.58 15.73 3.70
CA GLN A 27 -6.63 15.93 4.70
C GLN A 27 -7.61 16.95 4.15
N ALA A 28 -8.87 16.57 4.01
CA ALA A 28 -9.88 17.40 3.38
C ALA A 28 -11.10 17.56 4.29
N ARG A 29 -11.65 18.77 4.27
CA ARG A 29 -13.01 19.08 4.73
C ARG A 29 -13.92 19.06 3.52
N ILE A 30 -14.96 18.23 3.56
CA ILE A 30 -15.87 17.99 2.44
C ILE A 30 -17.29 18.29 2.91
N VAL A 31 -17.91 19.30 2.30
CA VAL A 31 -19.29 19.67 2.57
C VAL A 31 -20.18 19.02 1.52
N THR A 32 -21.17 18.27 1.98
CA THR A 32 -22.16 17.59 1.12
C THR A 32 -23.57 18.02 1.46
N SER A 33 -24.53 17.69 0.60
CA SER A 33 -25.96 17.85 0.90
C SER A 33 -26.44 17.06 2.13
N ARG A 34 -25.66 16.08 2.61
CA ARG A 34 -25.98 15.22 3.76
C ARG A 34 -25.24 15.60 5.04
N GLY A 35 -24.37 16.60 4.98
CA GLY A 35 -23.52 17.02 6.09
C GLY A 35 -22.06 17.12 5.72
N GLU A 36 -21.23 17.35 6.73
CA GLU A 36 -19.80 17.59 6.58
C GLU A 36 -18.98 16.35 6.97
N PHE A 37 -17.98 16.03 6.16
CA PHE A 37 -17.04 14.95 6.40
C PHE A 37 -15.60 15.50 6.44
N ASN A 38 -14.84 15.04 7.42
CA ASN A 38 -13.44 15.40 7.61
C ASN A 38 -12.59 14.14 7.64
N GLY A 39 -11.53 14.09 6.82
CA GLY A 39 -10.66 12.92 6.76
C GLY A 39 -9.59 13.00 5.69
N THR A 40 -8.89 11.89 5.49
CA THR A 40 -7.83 11.78 4.46
C THR A 40 -8.38 11.13 3.20
N VAL A 41 -8.21 11.77 2.05
CA VAL A 41 -8.57 11.18 0.76
C VAL A 41 -7.64 10.00 0.48
N LEU A 42 -8.21 8.83 0.23
CA LEU A 42 -7.48 7.60 -0.08
C LEU A 42 -7.43 7.34 -1.59
N PRO A 43 -6.41 6.60 -2.07
CA PRO A 43 -6.41 6.10 -3.44
C PRO A 43 -7.58 5.14 -3.68
N ARG A 44 -7.97 4.99 -4.95
CA ARG A 44 -8.99 4.00 -5.39
C ARG A 44 -8.39 2.94 -6.29
N ALA A 45 -9.06 1.79 -6.37
CA ALA A 45 -8.70 0.76 -7.33
C ALA A 45 -9.08 1.22 -8.75
N GLU A 46 -8.27 0.90 -9.76
CA GLU A 46 -8.52 1.35 -11.14
C GLU A 46 -9.85 0.85 -11.72
N ASN A 47 -10.34 -0.29 -11.23
CA ASN A 47 -11.57 -0.93 -11.69
C ASN A 47 -12.85 -0.36 -11.03
N ASP A 48 -12.70 0.54 -10.07
CA ASP A 48 -13.82 1.17 -9.40
C ASP A 48 -14.59 2.13 -10.32
N ASP A 49 -15.81 2.52 -9.90
CA ASP A 49 -16.58 3.60 -10.52
C ASP A 49 -15.87 4.97 -10.43
N ASP A 50 -16.38 5.95 -11.17
CA ASP A 50 -15.90 7.34 -11.16
C ASP A 50 -16.81 8.31 -10.37
N MET A 51 -17.71 7.77 -9.54
CA MET A 51 -18.80 8.50 -8.88
C MET A 51 -18.58 8.71 -7.38
N HIS A 52 -17.50 8.17 -6.80
CA HIS A 52 -17.23 8.30 -5.36
C HIS A 52 -15.80 8.75 -5.07
N ILE A 53 -15.65 9.50 -3.96
CA ILE A 53 -14.37 9.81 -3.32
C ILE A 53 -14.28 9.03 -2.01
N VAL A 54 -13.20 8.27 -1.84
CA VAL A 54 -12.95 7.48 -0.62
C VAL A 54 -12.18 8.33 0.39
N VAL A 55 -12.72 8.43 1.60
CA VAL A 55 -12.15 9.24 2.68
C VAL A 55 -12.03 8.39 3.94
N LYS A 56 -10.86 8.44 4.57
CA LYS A 56 -10.64 7.87 5.90
C LYS A 56 -10.93 8.90 6.97
N VAL A 57 -12.01 8.70 7.72
CA VAL A 57 -12.42 9.60 8.81
C VAL A 57 -11.65 9.32 10.09
N ALA A 58 -11.71 10.24 11.06
CA ALA A 58 -10.94 10.16 12.31
C ALA A 58 -11.20 8.90 13.14
N THR A 59 -12.36 8.26 12.99
CA THR A 59 -12.71 6.99 13.65
C THR A 59 -11.97 5.78 13.05
N GLY A 60 -11.21 5.97 11.97
CA GLY A 60 -10.45 4.92 11.27
C GLY A 60 -11.21 4.22 10.15
N TYR A 61 -12.51 4.48 9.99
CA TYR A 61 -13.33 3.94 8.91
C TYR A 61 -13.08 4.63 7.58
N ASN A 62 -13.17 3.87 6.49
CA ASN A 62 -13.18 4.37 5.13
C ASN A 62 -14.64 4.55 4.69
N ILE A 63 -14.98 5.73 4.18
CA ILE A 63 -16.31 6.03 3.64
C ILE A 63 -16.21 6.42 2.17
N GLY A 64 -17.20 6.08 1.36
CA GLY A 64 -17.36 6.57 0.00
C GLY A 64 -18.35 7.74 -0.03
N ILE A 65 -17.94 8.87 -0.58
CA ILE A 65 -18.78 10.05 -0.74
C ILE A 65 -19.15 10.19 -2.21
N ASP A 66 -20.44 10.15 -2.52
CA ASP A 66 -20.97 10.37 -3.87
C ASP A 66 -20.66 11.80 -4.33
N VAL A 67 -19.95 11.92 -5.45
CA VAL A 67 -19.50 13.19 -6.04
C VAL A 67 -20.64 14.15 -6.33
N SER A 68 -21.84 13.64 -6.62
CA SER A 68 -23.03 14.46 -6.92
C SER A 68 -23.55 15.20 -5.69
N THR A 69 -23.21 14.75 -4.49
CA THR A 69 -23.64 15.37 -3.24
C THR A 69 -22.68 16.44 -2.74
N ILE A 70 -21.46 16.50 -3.29
CA ILE A 70 -20.38 17.37 -2.82
C ILE A 70 -20.63 18.80 -3.31
N GLN A 71 -20.71 19.72 -2.35
CA GLN A 71 -20.93 21.14 -2.58
C GLN A 71 -19.62 21.93 -2.56
N SER A 72 -18.70 21.55 -1.67
CA SER A 72 -17.36 22.14 -1.61
C SER A 72 -16.36 21.19 -0.95
N MET A 73 -15.09 21.36 -1.30
CA MET A 73 -13.96 20.67 -0.65
C MET A 73 -12.84 21.66 -0.37
N GLN A 74 -12.13 21.44 0.74
CA GLN A 74 -10.94 22.21 1.10
C GLN A 74 -9.86 21.25 1.62
N GLU A 75 -8.67 21.28 1.03
CA GLU A 75 -7.50 20.61 1.58
C GLU A 75 -6.98 21.42 2.79
N LEU A 76 -6.99 20.80 3.97
CA LEU A 76 -6.51 21.35 5.23
C LEU A 76 -5.03 21.05 5.48
N GLY A 77 -4.50 20.03 4.82
CA GLY A 77 -3.11 19.63 4.93
C GLY A 77 -2.79 18.44 4.03
N TYR A 78 -1.50 18.19 3.82
CA TYR A 78 -1.01 17.10 3.00
C TYR A 78 0.01 16.28 3.78
N LYS A 79 -0.23 14.97 3.90
CA LYS A 79 0.71 14.07 4.55
C LYS A 79 0.71 12.72 3.85
N GLU A 80 1.55 12.59 2.83
CA GLU A 80 1.77 11.31 2.20
C GLU A 80 2.33 10.30 3.22
N ALA A 81 1.68 9.15 3.32
CA ALA A 81 2.08 8.09 4.22
C ALA A 81 3.25 7.30 3.62
N HIS A 82 4.46 7.84 3.73
CA HIS A 82 5.69 7.09 3.49
C HIS A 82 6.09 6.39 4.78
N TYR A 83 5.55 5.19 5.04
CA TYR A 83 6.03 4.36 6.14
C TYR A 83 7.20 3.52 5.65
N LYS A 84 8.41 3.83 6.11
CA LYS A 84 9.60 3.01 5.89
C LYS A 84 9.96 2.35 7.22
N ILE A 85 9.99 1.03 7.23
CA ILE A 85 10.25 0.26 8.44
C ILE A 85 11.77 0.31 8.72
N PRO A 86 12.19 0.51 9.97
CA PRO A 86 13.58 0.23 10.34
C PRO A 86 13.85 -1.27 10.15
N GLU A 87 14.68 -1.61 9.18
CA GLU A 87 15.09 -2.99 8.93
C GLU A 87 16.03 -3.44 10.05
N LYS A 88 15.79 -4.64 10.60
CA LYS A 88 16.67 -5.28 11.56
C LYS A 88 17.12 -6.61 11.00
N GLU A 89 18.40 -6.73 10.67
CA GLU A 89 18.94 -7.96 10.11
C GLU A 89 18.76 -9.15 11.08
N PHE A 90 18.62 -10.34 10.50
CA PHE A 90 18.66 -11.58 11.27
C PHE A 90 20.01 -11.68 12.00
N PRO A 91 20.02 -12.09 13.28
CA PRO A 91 21.27 -12.39 13.96
C PRO A 91 21.96 -13.57 13.26
N ILE A 92 23.30 -13.51 13.15
CA ILE A 92 24.09 -14.58 12.53
C ILE A 92 24.65 -15.49 13.62
N ASN A 93 24.42 -16.79 13.48
CA ASN A 93 24.98 -17.82 14.35
C ASN A 93 25.84 -18.80 13.53
N PRO A 94 27.15 -18.95 13.84
CA PRO A 94 28.03 -19.90 13.14
C PRO A 94 27.59 -21.37 13.22
N LYS A 95 26.77 -21.74 14.20
CA LYS A 95 26.24 -23.11 14.35
C LYS A 95 25.03 -23.37 13.44
N ASN A 96 24.41 -22.32 12.93
CA ASN A 96 23.20 -22.43 12.12
C ASN A 96 23.57 -22.59 10.63
N PRO A 97 22.81 -23.39 9.86
CA PRO A 97 23.00 -23.48 8.43
C PRO A 97 22.66 -22.16 7.74
N ASN A 98 23.35 -21.87 6.63
CA ASN A 98 23.05 -20.74 5.78
C ASN A 98 21.96 -21.12 4.78
N VAL A 99 20.87 -20.35 4.74
CA VAL A 99 19.74 -20.57 3.84
C VAL A 99 19.55 -19.33 2.96
N LYS A 100 19.45 -19.55 1.66
CA LYS A 100 19.10 -18.52 0.67
C LYS A 100 17.62 -18.65 0.31
N LEU A 101 16.85 -17.61 0.54
CA LEU A 101 15.44 -17.54 0.17
C LEU A 101 15.27 -16.79 -1.15
N PHE A 102 14.83 -17.49 -2.18
CA PHE A 102 14.53 -16.90 -3.48
C PHE A 102 13.08 -16.44 -3.58
N GLY A 103 12.89 -15.15 -3.83
CA GLY A 103 11.58 -14.54 -4.03
C GLY A 103 11.21 -14.58 -5.50
N THR A 104 10.09 -15.22 -5.81
CA THR A 104 9.55 -15.39 -7.16
C THR A 104 8.22 -14.65 -7.37
N GLY A 105 7.65 -14.10 -6.30
CA GLY A 105 6.24 -13.78 -6.18
C GLY A 105 5.76 -14.32 -4.83
N GLY A 106 4.46 -14.58 -4.69
CA GLY A 106 3.90 -15.27 -3.52
C GLY A 106 4.28 -14.62 -2.18
N THR A 107 3.41 -13.76 -1.66
CA THR A 107 3.67 -13.05 -0.40
C THR A 107 3.66 -14.02 0.79
N ILE A 108 4.84 -14.36 1.33
CA ILE A 108 4.99 -15.25 2.50
C ILE A 108 4.87 -14.53 3.85
N ALA A 109 5.10 -13.21 3.85
CA ALA A 109 4.94 -12.35 4.99
C ALA A 109 4.39 -11.01 4.52
N SER A 110 3.52 -10.41 5.32
CA SER A 110 2.98 -9.09 5.04
C SER A 110 2.71 -8.35 6.34
N ARG A 111 2.59 -7.03 6.24
CA ARG A 111 2.18 -6.17 7.34
C ARG A 111 1.08 -5.23 6.90
N LEU A 112 0.23 -4.86 7.86
CA LEU A 112 -0.80 -3.86 7.64
C LEU A 112 -0.25 -2.49 7.99
N ASP A 113 -0.26 -1.56 7.05
CA ASP A 113 -0.07 -0.15 7.36
C ASP A 113 -1.40 0.41 7.86
N TYR A 114 -1.53 0.55 9.18
CA TYR A 114 -2.75 1.07 9.81
C TYR A 114 -3.10 2.51 9.39
N ARG A 115 -2.16 3.29 8.86
CA ARG A 115 -2.44 4.65 8.39
C ARG A 115 -3.19 4.60 7.06
N THR A 116 -2.74 3.76 6.15
CA THR A 116 -3.31 3.66 4.79
C THR A 116 -4.37 2.56 4.67
N GLY A 117 -4.36 1.56 5.54
CA GLY A 117 -5.11 0.31 5.42
C GLY A 117 -4.52 -0.67 4.41
N ALA A 118 -3.35 -0.36 3.81
CA ALA A 118 -2.73 -1.19 2.80
C ALA A 118 -1.99 -2.39 3.43
N VAL A 119 -2.02 -3.52 2.71
CA VAL A 119 -1.19 -4.69 3.02
C VAL A 119 0.11 -4.56 2.24
N ILE A 120 1.22 -4.43 2.94
CA ILE A 120 2.56 -4.30 2.36
C ILE A 120 3.23 -5.67 2.41
N PRO A 121 3.69 -6.23 1.27
CA PRO A 121 4.44 -7.46 1.26
C PRO A 121 5.82 -7.26 1.90
N ALA A 122 6.21 -8.19 2.76
CA ALA A 122 7.50 -8.24 3.43
C ALA A 122 8.38 -9.32 2.78
N PHE A 123 9.58 -8.95 2.33
CA PHE A 123 10.51 -9.91 1.73
C PHE A 123 11.98 -9.68 2.11
N SER A 124 12.37 -8.47 2.54
CA SER A 124 13.75 -8.28 2.99
C SER A 124 14.03 -9.11 4.26
N PRO A 125 15.29 -9.47 4.56
CA PRO A 125 15.60 -10.24 5.76
C PRO A 125 15.11 -9.52 7.02
N GLY A 126 15.20 -8.19 7.06
CA GLY A 126 14.72 -7.44 8.21
C GLY A 126 13.20 -7.40 8.35
N GLU A 127 12.48 -7.36 7.23
CA GLU A 127 11.02 -7.47 7.25
C GLU A 127 10.57 -8.88 7.68
N LEU A 128 11.27 -9.92 7.20
CA LEU A 128 11.02 -11.31 7.58
C LEU A 128 11.32 -11.56 9.06
N TYR A 129 12.42 -11.04 9.61
CA TYR A 129 12.71 -11.15 11.04
C TYR A 129 11.61 -10.48 11.89
N GLY A 130 11.09 -9.36 11.42
CA GLY A 130 9.98 -8.69 12.05
C GLY A 130 8.65 -9.46 11.99
N ALA A 131 8.48 -10.37 11.04
CA ALA A 131 7.25 -11.16 10.88
C ALA A 131 7.36 -12.55 11.51
N VAL A 132 8.53 -13.19 11.41
CA VAL A 132 8.81 -14.56 11.85
C VAL A 132 10.21 -14.61 12.49
N PRO A 133 10.38 -14.06 13.70
CA PRO A 133 11.68 -14.00 14.38
C PRO A 133 12.25 -15.39 14.70
N GLU A 134 11.40 -16.42 14.82
CA GLU A 134 11.76 -17.80 15.16
C GLU A 134 12.71 -18.44 14.13
N LEU A 135 12.74 -17.94 12.89
CA LEU A 135 13.67 -18.40 11.86
C LEU A 135 15.14 -18.15 12.24
N ALA A 136 15.39 -17.15 13.10
CA ALA A 136 16.73 -16.82 13.59
C ALA A 136 17.36 -17.95 14.41
N ASP A 137 16.53 -18.75 15.08
CA ASP A 137 16.98 -19.89 15.88
C ASP A 137 17.32 -21.10 15.01
N ILE A 138 16.84 -21.13 13.75
CA ILE A 138 16.92 -22.29 12.86
C ILE A 138 18.03 -22.12 11.81
N CYS A 139 18.17 -20.93 11.22
CA CYS A 139 19.11 -20.70 10.12
C CYS A 139 19.56 -19.24 9.99
N ASN A 140 20.71 -19.03 9.34
CA ASN A 140 21.13 -17.72 8.88
C ASN A 140 20.48 -17.45 7.52
N ILE A 141 19.53 -16.52 7.46
CA ILE A 141 18.76 -16.24 6.25
C ILE A 141 19.38 -15.10 5.44
N SER A 142 19.49 -15.33 4.13
CA SER A 142 19.72 -14.28 3.14
C SER A 142 18.65 -14.38 2.05
N THR A 143 18.20 -13.23 1.53
CA THR A 143 17.09 -13.19 0.57
C THR A 143 17.57 -12.71 -0.79
N GLU A 144 16.96 -13.19 -1.86
CA GLU A 144 17.19 -12.68 -3.21
C GLU A 144 15.90 -12.69 -4.01
N LYS A 145 15.49 -11.52 -4.49
CA LYS A 145 14.28 -11.37 -5.29
C LYS A 145 14.62 -11.62 -6.75
N LEU A 146 14.32 -12.81 -7.24
CA LEU A 146 14.55 -13.18 -8.64
C LEU A 146 13.51 -12.52 -9.56
N PHE A 147 12.25 -12.55 -9.14
CA PHE A 147 11.12 -11.94 -9.83
C PHE A 147 9.92 -11.77 -8.87
N ALA A 148 8.89 -11.05 -9.29
CA ALA A 148 7.64 -10.89 -8.52
C ALA A 148 6.45 -11.02 -9.47
N VAL A 149 6.12 -12.27 -9.80
CA VAL A 149 4.97 -12.57 -10.67
C VAL A 149 3.92 -13.34 -9.91
N PHE A 150 2.66 -13.16 -10.29
CA PHE A 150 1.60 -14.05 -9.88
C PHE A 150 1.86 -15.45 -10.44
N SER A 151 1.53 -16.48 -9.66
CA SER A 151 1.73 -17.87 -10.07
C SER A 151 0.98 -18.20 -11.37
N GLU A 152 -0.15 -17.55 -11.62
CA GLU A 152 -0.92 -17.68 -12.87
C GLU A 152 -0.14 -17.19 -14.10
N ASN A 153 0.86 -16.33 -13.89
CA ASN A 153 1.69 -15.74 -14.94
C ASN A 153 3.10 -16.36 -15.01
N MET A 154 3.36 -17.44 -14.27
CA MET A 154 4.63 -18.18 -14.34
C MET A 154 4.77 -18.91 -15.68
N GLY A 155 5.95 -18.87 -16.28
CA GLY A 155 6.23 -19.53 -17.56
C GLY A 155 7.64 -20.10 -17.69
N PRO A 156 7.99 -20.65 -18.86
CA PRO A 156 9.27 -21.32 -19.10
C PRO A 156 10.50 -20.47 -18.77
N GLU A 157 10.46 -19.17 -19.02
CA GLU A 157 11.59 -18.26 -18.73
C GLU A 157 11.85 -18.11 -17.24
N GLN A 158 10.79 -18.05 -16.42
CA GLN A 158 10.94 -18.00 -14.96
C GLN A 158 11.46 -19.32 -14.41
N TYR A 159 11.02 -20.47 -14.95
CA TYR A 159 11.54 -21.77 -14.53
C TYR A 159 13.02 -21.95 -14.87
N LYS A 160 13.46 -21.53 -16.06
CA LYS A 160 14.90 -21.55 -16.42
C LYS A 160 15.75 -20.65 -15.53
N LYS A 161 15.21 -19.52 -15.08
CA LYS A 161 15.91 -18.60 -14.18
C LYS A 161 15.99 -19.13 -12.74
N LEU A 162 15.04 -19.98 -12.34
CA LEU A 162 15.01 -20.58 -11.01
C LEU A 162 15.93 -21.81 -10.89
N ALA A 163 16.09 -22.57 -11.96
CA ALA A 163 16.96 -23.75 -12.05
C ALA A 163 18.45 -23.38 -12.04
#